data_AF-A0A353B272-F1
#
_entry.id   AF-A0A353B272-F1
#
_cell.length_a   1.000
_cell.length_b   1.000
_cell.length_c   1.000
_cell.angle_alpha   90.00
_cell.angle_beta   90.00
_cell.angle_gamma   90.00
#
_symmetry.space_group_name_H-M   'P 1'
#
loop_
_entity.id
_entity.type
_entity.pdbx_description
1 polymer ?
#
loop_
_entity_poly.entity_id
_entity_poly.type
_entity_poly.pdbx_seq_one_letter_code
_entity_poly.pdbx_strand_id
1 'polypeptide(L)'
;MDGRRLHSLQHGCQTMSFRIVSDDSFSSDHTSLKYSASRRIKRGSGIQSGPAPRNILLTRLSAIGDCILTMPLAVDIKNLWPDSKLTWVVDCAAESLVGQHESVDEVLRIEKRWLRNPSNWPTMRAELGRRKFDLVVDPQGLTKSAALGWISGAKERIGFGYSHAREVAPWLVNRRVRRTARHMVDTYRELLAPWSNVTPGRGRFAYPRFEQAAQSATSMLDKLDLNPVTGERFVLLNPGAGWETKIWPVQRFASLARELFQQHGIKSVVSWAGPKEQLMASAISENARGAAVALPDTDLMELSEIIRLAALIVTGDTSALHIASAVNTPCVALHGVTWADECGPYGNQHVAIQSPMAPGGGKPIRRGANTAMQAIEVDDATQACEELLAQQISCRAA
;
A
#
# COMPACT_ATOMS: atom_id res chain seq x y z
N MET A 1 27.67 -53.45 35.71
CA MET A 1 27.79 -52.32 36.64
C MET A 1 28.74 -51.32 35.97
N ASP A 2 28.27 -50.53 35.01
CA ASP A 2 27.40 -49.33 35.15
C ASP A 2 28.23 -48.15 35.73
N GLY A 3 28.30 -46.93 35.19
CA GLY A 3 27.51 -46.27 34.16
C GLY A 3 28.23 -45.04 33.57
N ARG A 4 27.66 -44.53 32.48
CA ARG A 4 28.17 -43.43 31.63
C ARG A 4 27.84 -42.06 32.22
N ARG A 5 28.73 -41.09 31.96
CA ARG A 5 28.54 -39.66 32.21
C ARG A 5 27.39 -39.08 31.37
N LEU A 6 26.47 -38.38 32.02
CA LEU A 6 25.52 -37.46 31.39
C LEU A 6 25.96 -36.03 31.72
N HIS A 7 26.26 -35.24 30.69
CA HIS A 7 26.24 -33.77 30.76
C HIS A 7 24.88 -33.31 30.23
N SER A 8 24.04 -32.73 31.08
CA SER A 8 22.82 -32.03 30.66
C SER A 8 23.12 -30.55 30.47
N LEU A 9 23.07 -30.08 29.24
CA LEU A 9 22.96 -28.66 28.89
C LEU A 9 21.49 -28.25 29.05
N GLN A 10 21.21 -27.35 29.99
CA GLN A 10 19.93 -26.63 30.04
C GLN A 10 19.91 -25.60 28.91
N HIS A 11 19.00 -25.76 27.95
CA HIS A 11 18.59 -24.68 27.05
C HIS A 11 17.34 -24.03 27.62
N GLY A 12 17.48 -22.76 28.02
CA GLY A 12 16.37 -21.91 28.40
C GLY A 12 15.53 -21.59 27.17
N CYS A 13 14.28 -22.07 27.17
CA CYS A 13 13.25 -21.67 26.23
C CYS A 13 12.77 -20.27 26.64
N GLN A 14 13.19 -19.22 25.92
CA GLN A 14 12.54 -17.92 26.00
C GLN A 14 11.40 -17.89 24.98
N THR A 15 10.18 -17.84 25.48
CA THR A 15 8.97 -17.58 24.71
C THR A 15 9.07 -16.16 24.13
N MET A 16 9.27 -16.03 22.82
CA MET A 16 9.21 -14.74 22.13
C MET A 16 7.74 -14.35 21.92
N SER A 17 7.33 -13.24 22.51
CA SER A 17 6.01 -12.64 22.34
C SER A 17 5.99 -11.80 21.05
N PHE A 18 5.14 -12.18 20.10
CA PHE A 18 4.84 -11.38 18.91
C PHE A 18 3.98 -10.16 19.25
N ARG A 19 4.17 -9.06 18.52
CA ARG A 19 3.32 -7.87 18.66
C ARG A 19 2.25 -7.90 17.56
N ILE A 20 1.11 -8.50 17.86
CA ILE A 20 -0.12 -8.29 17.08
C ILE A 20 -0.54 -6.85 17.36
N VAL A 21 -0.55 -6.01 16.33
CA VAL A 21 -1.04 -4.64 16.45
C VAL A 21 -2.50 -4.65 15.99
N SER A 22 -3.41 -4.77 16.95
CA SER A 22 -4.83 -4.45 16.79
C SER A 22 -5.06 -3.00 17.28
N ASP A 23 -6.05 -2.31 16.71
CA ASP A 23 -6.24 -0.84 16.81
C ASP A 23 -6.48 -0.24 18.24
N ASP A 24 -6.42 -1.04 19.30
CA ASP A 24 -6.66 -0.59 20.67
C ASP A 24 -5.38 -0.62 21.52
N SER A 25 -4.50 0.39 21.40
CA SER A 25 -3.64 0.87 22.50
C SER A 25 -2.69 2.00 22.08
N PHE A 26 -3.11 3.25 22.25
CA PHE A 26 -2.23 4.42 22.21
C PHE A 26 -1.87 4.84 23.65
N SER A 27 -0.61 4.61 24.04
CA SER A 27 0.01 5.26 25.20
C SER A 27 1.29 5.97 24.74
N SER A 28 1.37 7.26 25.03
CA SER A 28 2.44 8.16 24.61
C SER A 28 3.56 8.21 25.65
N ASP A 29 4.78 7.85 25.28
CA ASP A 29 5.98 8.26 26.00
C ASP A 29 6.98 8.93 25.06
N HIS A 30 7.25 10.21 25.37
CA HIS A 30 8.14 11.09 24.61
C HIS A 30 9.53 11.11 25.24
N THR A 31 10.56 10.73 24.47
CA THR A 31 11.95 11.10 24.78
C THR A 31 12.51 11.98 23.66
N SER A 32 12.87 13.21 24.05
CA SER A 32 13.34 14.28 23.18
C SER A 32 14.85 14.19 22.94
N LEU A 33 15.28 14.21 21.68
CA LEU A 33 16.67 14.53 21.30
C LEU A 33 16.69 15.89 20.60
N LYS A 34 17.43 16.83 21.20
CA LYS A 34 17.62 18.20 20.72
C LYS A 34 18.70 18.23 19.64
N TYR A 35 18.39 18.81 18.48
CA TYR A 35 19.38 19.35 17.55
C TYR A 35 18.95 20.73 17.09
N SER A 36 19.82 21.72 17.29
CA SER A 36 19.59 23.12 16.95
C SER A 36 20.08 23.42 15.53
N ALA A 37 19.18 23.98 14.73
CA ALA A 37 19.50 24.76 13.53
C ALA A 37 18.29 25.66 13.26
N SER A 38 18.29 26.83 13.90
CA SER A 38 17.20 27.80 13.86
C SER A 38 17.19 28.56 12.52
N ARG A 39 16.36 28.09 11.58
CA ARG A 39 15.67 28.98 10.63
C ARG A 39 14.17 28.91 10.92
N ARG A 40 13.58 30.08 11.18
CA ARG A 40 12.17 30.31 11.54
C ARG A 40 11.23 29.61 10.54
N ILE A 41 10.73 28.42 10.90
CA ILE A 41 9.52 27.86 10.30
C ILE A 41 8.37 28.67 10.89
N LYS A 42 7.71 29.51 10.07
CA LYS A 42 6.45 30.15 10.49
C LYS A 42 5.45 29.02 10.78
N ARG A 43 5.14 28.77 12.05
CA ARG A 43 3.92 28.08 12.46
C ARG A 43 2.75 29.00 12.11
N GLY A 44 2.20 28.86 10.91
CA GLY A 44 0.90 29.44 10.57
C GLY A 44 -0.17 28.46 11.03
N SER A 45 -0.73 28.65 12.22
CA SER A 45 -1.82 27.85 12.78
C SER A 45 -3.20 28.39 12.42
N GLY A 46 -3.37 28.84 11.17
CA GLY A 46 -4.64 29.34 10.66
C GLY A 46 -4.93 28.73 9.29
N ILE A 47 -6.12 28.13 9.15
CA ILE A 47 -6.69 27.77 7.85
C ILE A 47 -6.68 29.03 6.97
N GLN A 48 -6.09 28.94 5.79
CA GLN A 48 -5.95 30.10 4.92
C GLN A 48 -7.19 30.33 4.06
N SER A 49 -7.64 31.60 4.00
CA SER A 49 -8.64 32.10 3.06
C SER A 49 -7.97 32.67 1.80
N GLY A 50 -7.59 31.79 0.86
CA GLY A 50 -7.20 32.18 -0.50
C GLY A 50 -8.32 31.85 -1.50
N PRO A 51 -8.27 32.39 -2.74
CA PRO A 51 -9.19 31.95 -3.79
C PRO A 51 -9.02 30.45 -4.06
N ALA A 52 -10.12 29.73 -4.29
CA ALA A 52 -10.09 28.32 -4.63
C ALA A 52 -9.31 28.10 -5.95
N PRO A 53 -8.38 27.12 -6.00
CA PRO A 53 -7.69 26.77 -7.23
C PRO A 53 -8.67 26.18 -8.25
N ARG A 54 -8.55 26.56 -9.52
CA ARG A 54 -9.38 26.02 -10.61
C ARG A 54 -8.73 24.82 -11.29
N ASN A 55 -7.41 24.82 -11.44
CA ASN A 55 -6.67 23.71 -12.05
C ASN A 55 -5.59 23.22 -11.07
N ILE A 56 -5.67 21.95 -10.68
CA ILE A 56 -4.77 21.32 -9.70
C ILE A 56 -3.99 20.21 -10.39
N LEU A 57 -2.68 20.17 -10.17
CA LEU A 57 -1.80 19.10 -10.62
C LEU A 57 -1.39 18.21 -9.44
N LEU A 58 -1.70 16.92 -9.50
CA LEU A 58 -1.27 15.93 -8.51
C LEU A 58 -0.11 15.08 -9.06
N THR A 59 1.08 15.21 -8.48
CA THR A 59 2.31 14.59 -9.01
C THR A 59 2.69 13.29 -8.28
N ARG A 60 1.80 12.31 -8.28
CA ARG A 60 2.08 10.94 -7.79
C ARG A 60 2.28 9.98 -8.97
N LEU A 61 3.54 9.80 -9.38
CA LEU A 61 3.88 9.07 -10.59
C LEU A 61 3.89 7.54 -10.39
N SER A 62 4.37 7.12 -9.22
CA SER A 62 4.72 5.74 -8.87
C SER A 62 4.89 5.58 -7.35
N ALA A 63 4.92 4.38 -6.79
CA ALA A 63 4.54 3.09 -7.41
C ALA A 63 3.01 2.90 -7.39
N ILE A 64 2.50 1.78 -7.94
CA ILE A 64 1.06 1.49 -7.99
C ILE A 64 0.44 1.56 -6.58
N GLY A 65 1.09 0.94 -5.59
CA GLY A 65 0.67 1.01 -4.19
C GLY A 65 0.57 2.44 -3.67
N ASP A 66 1.60 3.27 -3.89
CA ASP A 66 1.58 4.68 -3.48
C ASP A 66 0.51 5.50 -4.22
N CYS A 67 0.18 5.16 -5.47
CA CYS A 67 -0.92 5.78 -6.19
C CYS A 67 -2.25 5.49 -5.49
N ILE A 68 -2.50 4.23 -5.10
CA ILE A 68 -3.71 3.83 -4.36
C ILE A 68 -3.77 4.55 -3.00
N LEU A 69 -2.68 4.56 -2.23
CA LEU A 69 -2.59 5.28 -0.95
C LEU A 69 -2.76 6.80 -1.08
N THR A 70 -2.64 7.35 -2.29
CA THR A 70 -2.86 8.78 -2.59
C THR A 70 -4.31 9.08 -2.96
N MET A 71 -5.14 8.09 -3.28
CA MET A 71 -6.55 8.32 -3.64
C MET A 71 -7.33 9.12 -2.58
N PRO A 72 -7.18 8.87 -1.27
CA PRO A 72 -7.82 9.71 -0.24
C PRO A 72 -7.44 11.19 -0.30
N LEU A 73 -6.22 11.53 -0.73
CA LEU A 73 -5.83 12.92 -0.95
C LEU A 73 -6.58 13.53 -2.15
N ALA A 74 -6.80 12.77 -3.22
CA ALA A 74 -7.61 13.24 -4.36
C ALA A 74 -9.07 13.49 -3.96
N VAL A 75 -9.64 12.60 -3.14
CA VAL A 75 -10.98 12.78 -2.56
C VAL A 75 -11.04 14.05 -1.70
N ASP A 76 -10.08 14.23 -0.79
CA ASP A 76 -10.04 15.41 0.08
C ASP A 76 -9.86 16.72 -0.72
N ILE A 77 -9.08 16.70 -1.81
CA ILE A 77 -8.95 17.82 -2.74
C ILE A 77 -10.31 18.20 -3.33
N LYS A 78 -11.06 17.22 -3.85
CA LYS A 78 -12.38 17.47 -4.46
C LYS A 78 -13.43 17.88 -3.44
N ASN A 79 -13.38 17.37 -2.22
CA ASN A 79 -14.26 17.82 -1.14
C ASN A 79 -14.00 19.29 -0.77
N LEU A 80 -12.74 19.71 -0.78
CA LEU A 80 -12.35 21.08 -0.47
C LEU A 80 -12.64 22.04 -1.62
N TRP A 81 -12.44 21.60 -2.87
CA TRP A 81 -12.67 22.38 -4.08
C TRP A 81 -13.42 21.56 -5.15
N PRO A 82 -14.75 21.43 -5.03
CA PRO A 82 -15.57 20.59 -5.92
C PRO A 82 -15.48 20.98 -7.40
N ASP A 83 -15.43 22.28 -7.67
CA ASP A 83 -15.38 22.83 -9.04
C ASP A 83 -13.97 22.85 -9.65
N SER A 84 -12.94 22.40 -8.91
CA SER A 84 -11.58 22.35 -9.42
C SER A 84 -11.40 21.19 -10.39
N LYS A 85 -10.59 21.39 -11.44
CA LYS A 85 -10.11 20.31 -12.31
C LYS A 85 -8.82 19.72 -11.75
N LEU A 86 -8.85 18.46 -11.34
CA LEU A 86 -7.73 17.69 -10.85
C LEU A 86 -7.12 16.84 -11.96
N THR A 87 -5.91 17.20 -12.38
CA THR A 87 -5.08 16.39 -13.27
C THR A 87 -4.06 15.59 -12.46
N TRP A 88 -4.03 14.26 -12.62
CA TRP A 88 -3.08 13.37 -11.96
C TRP A 88 -2.03 12.85 -12.94
N VAL A 89 -0.74 13.05 -12.65
CA VAL A 89 0.37 12.54 -13.48
C VAL A 89 0.87 11.17 -13.01
N VAL A 90 0.95 10.19 -13.92
CA VAL A 90 1.39 8.81 -13.64
C VAL A 90 2.48 8.31 -14.61
N ASP A 91 3.40 7.46 -14.14
CA ASP A 91 4.43 6.76 -14.96
C ASP A 91 4.40 5.22 -14.82
N CYS A 92 3.41 4.68 -14.09
CA CYS A 92 3.22 3.25 -13.84
C CYS A 92 1.80 2.75 -14.19
N ALA A 93 1.55 1.43 -14.11
CA ALA A 93 0.27 0.84 -14.51
C ALA A 93 -0.97 1.29 -13.71
N ALA A 94 -0.79 2.11 -12.65
CA ALA A 94 -1.89 2.72 -11.90
C ALA A 94 -2.78 3.66 -12.73
N GLU A 95 -2.37 4.01 -13.95
CA GLU A 95 -3.18 4.79 -14.91
C GLU A 95 -4.58 4.22 -15.09
N SER A 96 -4.72 2.89 -15.26
CA SER A 96 -6.03 2.25 -15.46
C SER A 96 -6.96 2.39 -14.24
N LEU A 97 -6.39 2.47 -13.04
CA LEU A 97 -7.14 2.67 -11.80
C LEU A 97 -7.51 4.13 -11.59
N VAL A 98 -6.52 5.02 -11.67
CA VAL A 98 -6.68 6.45 -11.40
C VAL A 98 -7.56 7.11 -12.47
N GLY A 99 -7.51 6.62 -13.71
CA GLY A 99 -8.31 7.14 -14.82
C GLY A 99 -9.81 6.94 -14.68
N GLN A 100 -10.26 6.06 -13.77
CA GLN A 100 -11.68 5.82 -13.48
C GLN A 100 -12.09 6.31 -12.09
N HIS A 101 -11.19 7.00 -11.38
CA HIS A 101 -11.45 7.50 -10.05
C HIS A 101 -12.33 8.75 -10.08
N GLU A 102 -13.44 8.77 -9.33
CA GLU A 102 -14.45 9.83 -9.37
C GLU A 102 -13.89 11.24 -9.09
N SER A 103 -12.84 11.33 -8.27
CA SER A 103 -12.20 12.60 -7.94
C SER A 103 -11.16 13.10 -8.94
N VAL A 104 -10.88 12.36 -10.02
CA VAL A 104 -9.82 12.67 -11.00
C VAL A 104 -10.44 12.99 -12.35
N ASP A 105 -10.26 14.23 -12.82
CA ASP A 105 -10.86 14.66 -14.09
C ASP A 105 -9.97 14.34 -15.30
N GLU A 106 -8.66 14.21 -15.10
CA GLU A 106 -7.71 13.94 -16.16
C GLU A 106 -6.50 13.16 -15.63
N VAL A 107 -6.09 12.12 -16.36
CA VAL A 107 -4.81 11.43 -16.10
C VAL A 107 -3.82 11.77 -17.20
N LEU A 108 -2.65 12.24 -16.80
CA LEU A 108 -1.54 12.51 -17.71
C LEU A 108 -0.49 11.41 -17.59
N ARG A 109 -0.42 10.55 -18.60
CA ARG A 109 0.63 9.54 -18.72
C ARG A 109 1.93 10.18 -19.20
N ILE A 110 3.01 9.94 -18.48
CA ILE A 110 4.36 10.33 -18.91
C ILE A 110 5.30 9.14 -19.00
N GLU A 111 6.37 9.31 -19.78
CA GLU A 111 7.42 8.30 -19.87
C GLU A 111 8.16 8.14 -18.54
N LYS A 112 8.51 6.89 -18.22
CA LYS A 112 9.43 6.62 -17.12
C LYS A 112 10.76 7.31 -17.39
N ARG A 113 11.39 7.82 -16.33
CA ARG A 113 12.70 8.50 -16.39
C ARG A 113 12.70 9.77 -17.27
N TRP A 114 11.55 10.40 -17.51
CA TRP A 114 11.43 11.65 -18.28
C TRP A 114 12.48 12.72 -17.89
N LEU A 115 12.80 12.83 -16.60
CA LEU A 115 13.76 13.81 -16.08
C LEU A 115 15.18 13.60 -16.65
N ARG A 116 15.53 12.37 -17.04
CA ARG A 116 16.81 12.02 -17.67
C ARG A 116 16.85 12.30 -19.18
N ASN A 117 15.73 12.73 -19.77
CA ASN A 117 15.62 13.02 -21.19
C ASN A 117 15.33 14.52 -21.42
N PRO A 118 16.35 15.39 -21.38
CA PRO A 118 16.17 16.85 -21.44
C PRO A 118 15.55 17.34 -22.74
N SER A 119 15.67 16.59 -23.85
CA SER A 119 15.05 16.97 -25.13
C SER A 119 13.52 16.96 -25.06
N ASN A 120 12.91 16.18 -24.16
CA ASN A 120 11.46 16.12 -23.98
C ASN A 120 10.92 17.25 -23.08
N TRP A 121 11.79 18.05 -22.45
CA TRP A 121 11.37 19.07 -21.50
C TRP A 121 10.59 20.23 -22.12
N PRO A 122 10.96 20.80 -23.28
CA PRO A 122 10.16 21.85 -23.91
C PRO A 122 8.74 21.37 -24.23
N THR A 123 8.59 20.15 -24.76
CA THR A 123 7.30 19.53 -25.04
C THR A 123 6.48 19.33 -23.77
N MET A 124 7.09 18.76 -22.72
CA MET A 124 6.43 18.55 -21.42
C MET A 124 6.00 19.89 -20.78
N ARG A 125 6.87 20.91 -20.85
CA ARG A 125 6.56 22.26 -20.37
C ARG A 125 5.42 22.90 -21.14
N ALA A 126 5.38 22.75 -22.45
CA ALA A 126 4.29 23.24 -23.28
C ALA A 126 2.97 22.53 -22.94
N GLU A 127 3.00 21.20 -22.80
CA GLU A 127 1.84 20.39 -22.40
C GLU A 127 1.28 20.81 -21.04
N LEU A 128 2.14 20.90 -20.02
CA LEU A 128 1.72 21.30 -18.68
C LEU A 128 1.28 22.77 -18.62
N GLY A 129 1.99 23.66 -19.33
CA GLY A 129 1.69 25.10 -19.34
C GLY A 129 0.34 25.44 -19.96
N ARG A 130 -0.13 24.67 -20.94
CA ARG A 130 -1.47 24.85 -21.56
C ARG A 130 -2.61 24.65 -20.56
N ARG A 131 -2.41 23.85 -19.52
CA ARG A 131 -3.43 23.52 -18.50
C ARG A 131 -3.55 24.57 -17.40
N LYS A 132 -2.62 25.55 -17.34
CA LYS A 132 -2.68 26.71 -16.43
C LYS A 132 -2.95 26.31 -14.97
N PHE A 133 -2.13 25.41 -14.43
CA PHE A 133 -2.26 24.96 -13.04
C PHE A 133 -2.07 26.10 -12.05
N ASP A 134 -3.00 26.22 -11.10
CA ASP A 134 -2.93 27.18 -9.99
C ASP A 134 -2.14 26.60 -8.82
N LEU A 135 -2.35 25.30 -8.56
CA LEU A 135 -1.82 24.54 -7.45
C LEU A 135 -1.20 23.22 -7.93
N VAL A 136 0.00 22.91 -7.45
CA VAL A 136 0.58 21.56 -7.55
C VAL A 136 0.62 20.94 -6.17
N VAL A 137 0.14 19.71 -6.05
CA VAL A 137 0.25 18.88 -4.85
C VAL A 137 1.20 17.71 -5.13
N ASP A 138 2.36 17.70 -4.46
CA ASP A 138 3.40 16.69 -4.64
C ASP A 138 3.56 15.79 -3.39
N PRO A 139 2.79 14.68 -3.31
CA PRO A 139 2.91 13.72 -2.22
C PRO A 139 4.05 12.73 -2.42
N GLN A 140 4.66 12.67 -3.62
CA GLN A 140 5.77 11.77 -3.90
C GLN A 140 7.11 12.30 -3.36
N GLY A 141 7.31 13.62 -3.41
CA GLY A 141 8.48 14.25 -2.79
C GLY A 141 9.83 13.84 -3.38
N LEU A 142 9.85 13.41 -4.65
CA LEU A 142 11.06 13.09 -5.40
C LEU A 142 11.36 14.20 -6.41
N THR A 143 12.62 14.37 -6.80
CA THR A 143 13.00 15.41 -7.75
C THR A 143 12.22 15.29 -9.06
N LYS A 144 11.95 14.07 -9.53
CA LYS A 144 11.18 13.81 -10.74
C LYS A 144 9.70 14.24 -10.67
N SER A 145 9.09 14.25 -9.48
CA SER A 145 7.69 14.68 -9.31
C SER A 145 7.64 16.19 -9.11
N ALA A 146 8.46 16.72 -8.22
CA ALA A 146 8.52 18.16 -7.94
C ALA A 146 8.94 18.99 -9.18
N ALA A 147 9.80 18.43 -10.05
CA ALA A 147 10.20 19.10 -11.29
C ALA A 147 9.04 19.29 -12.27
N LEU A 148 8.09 18.35 -12.36
CA LEU A 148 6.86 18.54 -13.16
C LEU A 148 6.06 19.71 -12.64
N GLY A 149 5.91 19.79 -11.32
CA GLY A 149 5.28 20.93 -10.66
C GLY A 149 5.96 22.24 -11.01
N TRP A 150 7.29 22.28 -10.97
CA TRP A 150 8.07 23.49 -11.28
C TRP A 150 7.93 23.91 -12.75
N ILE A 151 8.12 22.99 -13.71
CA ILE A 151 8.01 23.33 -15.14
C ILE A 151 6.57 23.62 -15.57
N SER A 152 5.56 23.17 -14.83
CA SER A 152 4.15 23.48 -15.09
C SER A 152 3.84 24.98 -15.00
N GLY A 153 4.68 25.76 -14.30
CA GLY A 153 4.48 27.18 -14.08
C GLY A 153 3.48 27.53 -12.97
N ALA A 154 2.97 26.54 -12.22
CA ALA A 154 2.04 26.79 -11.13
C ALA A 154 2.65 27.70 -10.05
N LYS A 155 1.86 28.70 -9.62
CA LYS A 155 2.29 29.69 -8.61
C LYS A 155 2.44 29.07 -7.24
N GLU A 156 1.55 28.15 -6.87
CA GLU A 156 1.61 27.42 -5.62
C GLU A 156 1.98 25.96 -5.85
N ARG A 157 3.02 25.48 -5.16
CA ARG A 157 3.52 24.11 -5.26
C ARG A 157 3.79 23.61 -3.86
N ILE A 158 2.90 22.75 -3.38
CA ILE A 158 2.96 22.17 -2.05
C ILE A 158 3.56 20.77 -2.11
N GLY A 159 4.42 20.47 -1.15
CA GLY A 159 4.98 19.14 -0.94
C GLY A 159 5.58 19.02 0.45
N PHE A 160 6.20 17.89 0.75
CA PHE A 160 6.86 17.70 2.03
C PHE A 160 8.19 18.46 2.13
N GLY A 161 8.48 18.96 3.33
CA GLY A 161 9.79 19.51 3.66
C GLY A 161 10.89 18.44 3.66
N TYR A 162 12.15 18.88 3.79
CA TYR A 162 13.39 18.09 3.73
C TYR A 162 13.22 16.58 3.96
N SER A 163 13.12 15.84 2.87
CA SER A 163 13.21 14.38 2.84
C SER A 163 14.56 14.01 2.22
N HIS A 164 15.58 13.88 3.07
CA HIS A 164 16.92 13.36 2.74
C HIS A 164 17.84 14.27 1.89
N ALA A 165 19.14 14.25 2.21
CA ALA A 165 20.16 15.13 1.66
C ALA A 165 20.48 14.98 0.16
N ARG A 166 19.81 14.07 -0.59
CA ARG A 166 20.13 13.76 -2.00
C ARG A 166 19.07 14.21 -3.02
N GLU A 167 17.89 14.64 -2.57
CA GLU A 167 16.80 15.05 -3.46
C GLU A 167 16.63 16.58 -3.42
N VAL A 168 16.48 17.22 -4.59
CA VAL A 168 16.24 18.67 -4.68
C VAL A 168 14.75 19.02 -4.67
N ALA A 169 13.87 18.01 -4.57
CA ALA A 169 12.41 18.18 -4.50
C ALA A 169 11.95 19.28 -3.53
N PRO A 170 12.50 19.38 -2.29
CA PRO A 170 12.08 20.42 -1.35
C PRO A 170 12.35 21.86 -1.85
N TRP A 171 13.27 22.05 -2.80
CA TRP A 171 13.62 23.36 -3.36
C TRP A 171 12.74 23.73 -4.56
N LEU A 172 12.09 22.74 -5.18
CA LEU A 172 11.19 22.93 -6.31
C LEU A 172 9.75 23.25 -5.86
N VAL A 173 9.37 22.84 -4.65
CA VAL A 173 8.15 23.27 -3.98
C VAL A 173 8.37 24.58 -3.22
N ASN A 174 7.34 25.44 -3.18
CA ASN A 174 7.40 26.73 -2.47
C ASN A 174 6.50 26.80 -1.22
N ARG A 175 5.64 25.79 -1.02
CA ARG A 175 4.95 25.54 0.25
C ARG A 175 5.37 24.15 0.77
N ARG A 176 5.78 24.10 2.04
CA ARG A 176 6.33 22.89 2.66
C ARG A 176 5.48 22.48 3.85
N VAL A 177 5.08 21.23 3.88
CA VAL A 177 4.38 20.61 5.00
C VAL A 177 5.32 19.67 5.74
N ARG A 178 5.21 19.65 7.07
CA ARG A 178 5.89 18.69 7.91
C ARG A 178 5.01 17.45 8.06
N ARG A 179 5.60 16.28 7.90
CA ARG A 179 4.95 14.99 8.16
C ARG A 179 4.77 14.80 9.66
N THR A 180 3.55 14.51 10.11
CA THR A 180 3.25 14.20 11.51
C THR A 180 2.53 12.87 11.70
N ALA A 181 1.74 12.45 10.73
CA ALA A 181 1.11 11.14 10.71
C ALA A 181 2.13 10.03 10.49
N ARG A 182 1.86 8.87 11.09
CA ARG A 182 2.67 7.67 10.93
C ARG A 182 2.31 6.93 9.64
N HIS A 183 1.02 6.72 9.41
CA HIS A 183 0.53 6.04 8.21
C HIS A 183 0.68 6.90 6.95
N MET A 184 1.04 6.29 5.82
CA MET A 184 1.31 6.99 4.56
C MET A 184 0.07 7.67 3.97
N VAL A 185 -1.13 7.06 4.10
CA VAL A 185 -2.39 7.69 3.64
C VAL A 185 -2.60 9.04 4.31
N ASP A 186 -2.53 9.08 5.64
CA ASP A 186 -2.73 10.31 6.40
C ASP A 186 -1.58 11.30 6.17
N THR A 187 -0.35 10.80 6.05
CA THR A 187 0.80 11.63 5.65
C THR A 187 0.48 12.38 4.35
N TYR A 188 -0.01 11.69 3.31
CA TYR A 188 -0.31 12.33 2.02
C TYR A 188 -1.41 13.38 2.16
N ARG A 189 -2.44 13.08 2.94
CA ARG A 189 -3.55 14.00 3.24
C ARG A 189 -3.09 15.26 3.96
N GLU A 190 -2.06 15.19 4.83
CA GLU A 190 -1.48 16.35 5.52
C GLU A 190 -1.01 17.46 4.58
N LEU A 191 -0.78 17.18 3.29
CA LEU A 191 -0.53 18.25 2.31
C LEU A 191 -1.66 19.26 2.24
N LEU A 192 -2.88 18.91 2.63
CA LEU A 192 -4.00 19.86 2.70
C LEU A 192 -4.12 20.60 4.04
N ALA A 193 -3.23 20.34 5.01
CA ALA A 193 -3.21 21.01 6.31
C ALA A 193 -3.28 22.56 6.27
N PRO A 194 -2.78 23.27 5.24
CA PRO A 194 -2.96 24.71 5.15
C PRO A 194 -4.40 25.18 4.92
N TRP A 195 -5.30 24.29 4.49
CA TRP A 195 -6.70 24.61 4.14
C TRP A 195 -7.73 23.76 4.88
N SER A 196 -7.37 22.59 5.39
CA SER A 196 -8.28 21.72 6.12
C SER A 196 -7.60 21.00 7.27
N ASN A 197 -8.38 20.59 8.26
CA ASN A 197 -7.89 19.70 9.32
C ASN A 197 -7.95 18.26 8.82
N VAL A 198 -6.81 17.58 8.83
CA VAL A 198 -6.72 16.18 8.46
C VAL A 198 -6.87 15.34 9.73
N THR A 199 -7.92 14.55 9.79
CA THR A 199 -8.11 13.58 10.88
C THR A 199 -7.49 12.25 10.48
N PRO A 200 -6.49 11.73 11.22
CA PRO A 200 -5.91 10.41 10.96
C PRO A 200 -6.96 9.30 10.98
N GLY A 201 -6.74 8.23 10.20
CA GLY A 201 -7.65 7.08 10.09
C GLY A 201 -8.98 7.35 9.38
N ARG A 202 -9.17 8.53 8.77
CA ARG A 202 -10.43 8.93 8.10
C ARG A 202 -10.30 9.10 6.59
N GLY A 203 -9.27 8.55 5.97
CA GLY A 203 -9.06 8.62 4.52
C GLY A 203 -10.07 7.75 3.77
N ARG A 204 -10.85 8.34 2.86
CA ARG A 204 -11.76 7.61 1.98
C ARG A 204 -11.08 7.34 0.64
N PHE A 205 -10.94 6.08 0.25
CA PHE A 205 -10.30 5.74 -1.02
C PHE A 205 -11.16 6.01 -2.25
N ALA A 206 -12.49 5.99 -2.14
CA ALA A 206 -13.40 6.12 -3.30
C ALA A 206 -13.00 5.20 -4.48
N TYR A 207 -12.54 3.98 -4.16
CA TYR A 207 -11.96 3.09 -5.15
C TYR A 207 -13.00 2.67 -6.19
N PRO A 208 -12.70 2.80 -7.51
CA PRO A 208 -13.67 2.50 -8.56
C PRO A 208 -14.17 1.07 -8.51
N ARG A 209 -15.38 0.87 -9.04
CA ARG A 209 -15.90 -0.44 -9.41
C ARG A 209 -15.76 -0.58 -10.93
N PHE A 210 -15.10 -1.64 -11.37
CA PHE A 210 -14.82 -1.90 -12.78
C PHE A 210 -15.79 -2.96 -13.31
N GLU A 211 -16.96 -2.56 -13.81
CA GLU A 211 -18.05 -3.50 -14.16
C GLU A 211 -17.62 -4.62 -15.13
N GLN A 212 -16.88 -4.28 -16.19
CA GLN A 212 -16.37 -5.29 -17.14
C GLN A 212 -15.36 -6.23 -16.48
N ALA A 213 -14.44 -5.69 -15.67
CA ALA A 213 -13.47 -6.51 -14.95
C ALA A 213 -14.11 -7.35 -13.85
N ALA A 214 -15.23 -6.91 -13.26
CA ALA A 214 -15.99 -7.68 -12.29
C ALA A 214 -16.66 -8.90 -12.93
N GLN A 215 -17.20 -8.75 -14.15
CA GLN A 215 -17.73 -9.87 -14.93
C GLN A 215 -16.62 -10.85 -15.32
N SER A 216 -15.46 -10.34 -15.75
CA SER A 216 -14.28 -11.15 -16.06
C SER A 216 -13.79 -11.93 -14.83
N ALA A 217 -13.60 -11.25 -13.69
CA ALA A 217 -13.21 -11.85 -12.41
C ALA A 217 -14.15 -12.96 -11.97
N THR A 218 -15.46 -12.74 -12.04
CA THR A 218 -16.47 -13.77 -11.70
C THR A 218 -16.33 -14.97 -12.63
N SER A 219 -16.21 -14.73 -13.94
CA SER A 219 -16.03 -15.80 -14.93
C SER A 219 -14.72 -16.58 -14.76
N MET A 220 -13.66 -15.94 -14.27
CA MET A 220 -12.39 -16.61 -13.95
C MET A 220 -12.54 -17.50 -12.72
N LEU A 221 -13.20 -17.02 -11.66
CA LEU A 221 -13.42 -17.78 -10.44
C LEU A 221 -14.37 -18.97 -10.69
N ASP A 222 -15.43 -18.79 -11.48
CA ASP A 222 -16.36 -19.87 -11.85
C ASP A 222 -15.62 -21.02 -12.56
N LYS A 223 -14.64 -20.72 -13.43
CA LYS A 223 -13.79 -21.73 -14.10
C LYS A 223 -12.86 -22.49 -13.15
N LEU A 224 -12.67 -21.97 -11.93
CA LEU A 224 -11.88 -22.60 -10.87
C LEU A 224 -12.76 -23.36 -9.86
N ASP A 225 -14.05 -23.53 -10.17
CA ASP A 225 -15.07 -24.06 -9.28
C ASP A 225 -15.09 -23.31 -7.94
N LEU A 226 -15.04 -21.97 -8.04
CA LEU A 226 -15.17 -21.04 -6.93
C LEU A 226 -16.27 -20.05 -7.28
N ASN A 227 -17.41 -20.15 -6.60
CA ASN A 227 -18.53 -19.25 -6.80
C ASN A 227 -18.85 -18.45 -5.53
N PRO A 228 -18.29 -17.22 -5.40
CA PRO A 228 -18.58 -16.34 -4.27
C PRO A 228 -20.05 -15.92 -4.19
N VAL A 229 -20.78 -15.96 -5.30
CA VAL A 229 -22.20 -15.61 -5.38
C VAL A 229 -23.08 -16.70 -4.76
N THR A 230 -22.67 -17.97 -4.85
CA THR A 230 -23.34 -19.10 -4.20
C THR A 230 -22.84 -19.35 -2.77
N GLY A 231 -21.92 -18.52 -2.27
CA GLY A 231 -21.46 -18.51 -0.88
C GLY A 231 -20.12 -19.21 -0.65
N GLU A 232 -19.46 -19.71 -1.69
CA GLU A 232 -18.13 -20.31 -1.57
C GLU A 232 -17.08 -19.23 -1.27
N ARG A 233 -16.34 -19.43 -0.18
CA ARG A 233 -15.28 -18.51 0.25
C ARG A 233 -13.95 -19.00 -0.28
N PHE A 234 -13.10 -18.07 -0.68
CA PHE A 234 -11.70 -18.34 -0.98
C PHE A 234 -10.80 -17.32 -0.28
N VAL A 235 -9.57 -17.75 -0.01
CA VAL A 235 -8.50 -16.87 0.45
C VAL A 235 -7.59 -16.54 -0.73
N LEU A 236 -7.36 -15.26 -0.98
CA LEU A 236 -6.42 -14.83 -2.01
C LEU A 236 -4.99 -14.78 -1.41
N LEU A 237 -4.04 -15.44 -2.04
CA LEU A 237 -2.62 -15.39 -1.70
C LEU A 237 -1.92 -14.55 -2.76
N ASN A 238 -1.30 -13.44 -2.36
CA ASN A 238 -0.49 -12.62 -3.24
C ASN A 238 0.99 -12.70 -2.81
N PRO A 239 1.78 -13.64 -3.41
CA PRO A 239 3.17 -13.92 -3.03
C PRO A 239 4.19 -12.93 -3.59
N GLY A 240 3.84 -12.22 -4.66
CA GLY A 240 4.72 -11.28 -5.35
C GLY A 240 4.99 -10.01 -4.53
N ALA A 241 6.17 -9.40 -4.72
CA ALA A 241 6.48 -8.09 -4.17
C ALA A 241 7.54 -7.36 -4.98
N GLY A 242 7.55 -6.03 -4.89
CA GLY A 242 8.50 -5.18 -5.63
C GLY A 242 9.96 -5.38 -5.25
N TRP A 243 10.26 -5.96 -4.06
CA TRP A 243 11.60 -6.28 -3.56
C TRP A 243 11.65 -7.71 -3.03
N GLU A 244 12.77 -8.39 -3.21
CA GLU A 244 12.93 -9.79 -2.77
C GLU A 244 12.83 -9.94 -1.25
N THR A 245 13.28 -8.94 -0.50
CA THR A 245 13.23 -8.90 0.98
C THR A 245 11.83 -8.65 1.55
N LYS A 246 10.81 -8.51 0.70
CA LYS A 246 9.39 -8.41 1.07
C LYS A 246 8.61 -9.68 0.76
N ILE A 247 9.21 -10.66 0.08
CA ILE A 247 8.52 -11.86 -0.39
C ILE A 247 8.49 -12.89 0.73
N TRP A 248 7.32 -13.39 1.12
CA TRP A 248 7.25 -14.50 2.06
C TRP A 248 7.60 -15.82 1.35
N PRO A 249 8.28 -16.79 1.99
CA PRO A 249 8.71 -18.01 1.31
C PRO A 249 7.55 -18.75 0.63
N VAL A 250 7.76 -19.17 -0.62
CA VAL A 250 6.77 -19.91 -1.43
C VAL A 250 6.23 -21.14 -0.72
N GLN A 251 7.10 -21.88 -0.02
CA GLN A 251 6.71 -23.08 0.73
C GLN A 251 5.75 -22.76 1.87
N ARG A 252 5.88 -21.57 2.48
CA ARG A 252 5.01 -21.13 3.57
C ARG A 252 3.62 -20.74 3.09
N PHE A 253 3.52 -20.09 1.93
CA PHE A 253 2.22 -19.88 1.27
C PHE A 253 1.53 -21.22 0.96
N ALA A 254 2.27 -22.22 0.45
CA ALA A 254 1.71 -23.54 0.20
C ALA A 254 1.27 -24.26 1.49
N SER A 255 2.03 -24.13 2.59
CA SER A 255 1.64 -24.67 3.90
C SER A 255 0.38 -24.01 4.44
N LEU A 256 0.32 -22.67 4.41
CA LEU A 256 -0.86 -21.91 4.81
C LEU A 256 -2.11 -22.35 4.04
N ALA A 257 -2.00 -22.50 2.70
CA ALA A 257 -3.12 -22.97 1.89
C ALA A 257 -3.61 -24.35 2.33
N ARG A 258 -2.69 -25.28 2.63
CA ARG A 258 -3.05 -26.63 3.11
C ARG A 258 -3.74 -26.58 4.47
N GLU A 259 -3.25 -25.76 5.39
CA GLU A 259 -3.83 -25.61 6.73
C GLU A 259 -5.27 -25.05 6.66
N LEU A 260 -5.46 -23.97 5.90
CA LEU A 260 -6.79 -23.37 5.68
C LEU A 260 -7.77 -24.36 5.04
N PHE A 261 -7.32 -25.14 4.06
CA PHE A 261 -8.17 -26.14 3.43
C PHE A 261 -8.49 -27.31 4.36
N GLN A 262 -7.51 -27.82 5.11
CA GLN A 262 -7.70 -28.95 6.02
C GLN A 262 -8.62 -28.63 7.19
N GLN A 263 -8.50 -27.42 7.74
CA GLN A 263 -9.24 -27.02 8.94
C GLN A 263 -10.61 -26.42 8.63
N HIS A 264 -10.72 -25.66 7.53
CA HIS A 264 -11.92 -24.87 7.21
C HIS A 264 -12.58 -25.24 5.88
N GLY A 265 -11.98 -26.13 5.09
CA GLY A 265 -12.47 -26.45 3.74
C GLY A 265 -12.33 -25.30 2.75
N ILE A 266 -11.58 -24.25 3.09
CA ILE A 266 -11.45 -23.04 2.27
C ILE A 266 -10.29 -23.21 1.30
N LYS A 267 -10.57 -23.16 -0.01
CA LYS A 267 -9.54 -23.15 -1.05
C LYS A 267 -8.83 -21.79 -1.10
N SER A 268 -7.56 -21.84 -1.46
CA SER A 268 -6.77 -20.64 -1.76
C SER A 268 -6.66 -20.38 -3.26
N VAL A 269 -6.65 -19.11 -3.64
CA VAL A 269 -6.39 -18.64 -5.00
C VAL A 269 -5.09 -17.86 -5.00
N VAL A 270 -4.20 -18.08 -5.97
CA VAL A 270 -2.88 -17.44 -5.99
C VAL A 270 -2.77 -16.44 -7.13
N SER A 271 -2.60 -15.15 -6.80
CA SER A 271 -2.37 -14.10 -7.79
C SER A 271 -0.91 -14.01 -8.21
N TRP A 272 -0.66 -13.46 -9.38
CA TRP A 272 0.68 -13.21 -9.90
C TRP A 272 0.64 -12.13 -10.98
N ALA A 273 1.75 -11.42 -11.16
CA ALA A 273 1.96 -10.49 -12.26
C ALA A 273 3.33 -10.73 -12.91
N GLY A 274 3.31 -11.22 -14.15
CA GLY A 274 4.51 -11.48 -14.95
C GLY A 274 5.27 -12.76 -14.58
N PRO A 275 6.36 -13.07 -15.32
CA PRO A 275 6.92 -14.44 -15.34
C PRO A 275 7.48 -14.93 -14.00
N LYS A 276 8.12 -14.04 -13.21
CA LYS A 276 8.71 -14.43 -11.93
C LYS A 276 7.63 -14.83 -10.91
N GLU A 277 6.55 -14.07 -10.85
CA GLU A 277 5.45 -14.33 -9.93
C GLU A 277 4.58 -15.49 -10.41
N GLN A 278 4.45 -15.68 -11.74
CA GLN A 278 3.79 -16.85 -12.31
C GLN A 278 4.46 -18.15 -11.84
N LEU A 279 5.80 -18.21 -11.89
CA LEU A 279 6.56 -19.36 -11.36
C LEU A 279 6.32 -19.58 -9.86
N MET A 280 6.18 -18.51 -9.07
CA MET A 280 5.84 -18.61 -7.66
C MET A 280 4.43 -19.18 -7.48
N ALA A 281 3.45 -18.68 -8.21
CA ALA A 281 2.06 -19.13 -8.13
C ALA A 281 1.89 -20.60 -8.55
N SER A 282 2.57 -21.02 -9.61
CA SER A 282 2.62 -22.44 -10.02
C SER A 282 3.23 -23.31 -8.92
N ALA A 283 4.39 -22.92 -8.37
CA ALA A 283 5.03 -23.66 -7.30
C ALA A 283 4.17 -23.72 -6.02
N ILE A 284 3.46 -22.66 -5.66
CA ILE A 284 2.53 -22.68 -4.52
C ILE A 284 1.39 -23.67 -4.79
N SER A 285 0.77 -23.62 -5.96
CA SER A 285 -0.36 -24.47 -6.34
C SER A 285 0.02 -25.95 -6.34
N GLU A 286 1.18 -26.30 -6.92
CA GLU A 286 1.71 -27.66 -6.93
C GLU A 286 1.99 -28.17 -5.52
N ASN A 287 2.66 -27.36 -4.68
CA ASN A 287 2.99 -27.75 -3.31
C ASN A 287 1.76 -27.76 -2.39
N ALA A 288 0.69 -27.05 -2.73
CA ALA A 288 -0.55 -27.02 -1.96
C ALA A 288 -1.40 -28.29 -2.16
N ARG A 289 -1.07 -29.17 -3.11
CA ARG A 289 -1.72 -30.49 -3.32
C ARG A 289 -3.26 -30.39 -3.44
N GLY A 290 -3.74 -29.44 -4.23
CA GLY A 290 -5.17 -29.21 -4.47
C GLY A 290 -5.84 -28.21 -3.52
N ALA A 291 -5.14 -27.75 -2.47
CA ALA A 291 -5.64 -26.71 -1.56
C ALA A 291 -5.52 -25.29 -2.12
N ALA A 292 -4.70 -25.09 -3.17
CA ALA A 292 -4.56 -23.81 -3.85
C ALA A 292 -4.54 -23.97 -5.37
N VAL A 293 -5.01 -22.93 -6.07
CA VAL A 293 -4.96 -22.83 -7.52
C VAL A 293 -4.49 -21.45 -7.95
N ALA A 294 -3.61 -21.39 -8.96
CA ALA A 294 -3.15 -20.13 -9.54
C ALA A 294 -4.24 -19.50 -10.41
N LEU A 295 -4.36 -18.18 -10.35
CA LEU A 295 -5.21 -17.44 -11.28
C LEU A 295 -4.70 -17.57 -12.73
N PRO A 296 -5.58 -17.37 -13.73
CA PRO A 296 -5.12 -17.01 -15.07
C PRO A 296 -4.40 -15.65 -15.05
N ASP A 297 -3.86 -15.23 -16.21
CA ASP A 297 -3.33 -13.86 -16.35
C ASP A 297 -4.44 -12.85 -16.09
N THR A 298 -4.12 -11.79 -15.34
CA THR A 298 -5.09 -10.76 -14.93
C THR A 298 -4.49 -9.38 -15.10
N ASP A 299 -5.32 -8.43 -15.50
CA ASP A 299 -4.97 -7.02 -15.39
C ASP A 299 -5.22 -6.47 -13.97
N LEU A 300 -4.84 -5.22 -13.75
CA LEU A 300 -4.94 -4.58 -12.43
C LEU A 300 -6.39 -4.33 -11.99
N MET A 301 -7.32 -4.14 -12.94
CA MET A 301 -8.74 -3.96 -12.65
C MET A 301 -9.38 -5.30 -12.30
N GLU A 302 -9.07 -6.37 -13.05
CA GLU A 302 -9.53 -7.74 -12.76
C GLU A 302 -9.03 -8.21 -11.40
N LEU A 303 -7.74 -8.02 -11.10
CA LEU A 303 -7.19 -8.32 -9.78
C LEU A 303 -7.91 -7.54 -8.67
N SER A 304 -8.29 -6.28 -8.90
CA SER A 304 -9.04 -5.49 -7.92
C SER A 304 -10.40 -6.09 -7.61
N GLU A 305 -11.10 -6.59 -8.63
CA GLU A 305 -12.42 -7.19 -8.44
C GLU A 305 -12.33 -8.61 -7.87
N ILE A 306 -11.27 -9.36 -8.16
CA ILE A 306 -10.98 -10.63 -7.48
C ILE A 306 -10.70 -10.39 -6.00
N ILE A 307 -9.88 -9.38 -5.66
CA ILE A 307 -9.62 -8.99 -4.26
C ILE A 307 -10.93 -8.64 -3.56
N ARG A 308 -11.84 -7.89 -4.21
CA ARG A 308 -13.13 -7.52 -3.64
C ARG A 308 -14.04 -8.73 -3.33
N LEU A 309 -13.90 -9.81 -4.09
CA LEU A 309 -14.67 -11.05 -3.91
C LEU A 309 -14.06 -12.02 -2.89
N ALA A 310 -12.78 -11.85 -2.53
CA ALA A 310 -12.10 -12.73 -1.60
C ALA A 310 -12.65 -12.59 -0.18
N ALA A 311 -12.67 -13.69 0.58
CA ALA A 311 -13.03 -13.64 2.00
C ALA A 311 -11.95 -12.89 2.79
N LEU A 312 -10.69 -13.11 2.46
CA LEU A 312 -9.56 -12.29 2.87
C LEU A 312 -8.40 -12.47 1.89
N ILE A 313 -7.41 -11.57 1.94
CA ILE A 313 -6.14 -11.70 1.25
C ILE A 313 -4.97 -11.83 2.23
N VAL A 314 -4.00 -12.69 1.92
CA VAL A 314 -2.70 -12.77 2.60
C VAL A 314 -1.61 -12.27 1.67
N THR A 315 -0.92 -11.21 2.08
CA THR A 315 0.10 -10.58 1.25
C THR A 315 1.11 -9.76 2.05
N GLY A 316 2.27 -9.46 1.47
CA GLY A 316 3.19 -8.47 2.03
C GLY A 316 2.82 -7.03 1.65
N ASP A 317 3.69 -6.08 1.99
CA ASP A 317 3.56 -4.67 1.58
C ASP A 317 3.73 -4.52 0.05
N THR A 318 2.59 -4.55 -0.65
CA THR A 318 2.43 -4.62 -2.11
C THR A 318 1.24 -3.78 -2.58
N SER A 319 1.08 -3.60 -3.90
CA SER A 319 -0.14 -2.97 -4.41
C SER A 319 -1.40 -3.74 -4.05
N ALA A 320 -1.38 -5.07 -4.03
CA ALA A 320 -2.55 -5.89 -3.69
C ALA A 320 -3.04 -5.63 -2.25
N LEU A 321 -2.10 -5.41 -1.31
CA LEU A 321 -2.44 -5.02 0.07
C LEU A 321 -3.27 -3.73 0.10
N HIS A 322 -2.82 -2.72 -0.63
CA HIS A 322 -3.47 -1.42 -0.62
C HIS A 322 -4.79 -1.42 -1.42
N ILE A 323 -4.91 -2.27 -2.46
CA ILE A 323 -6.19 -2.50 -3.13
C ILE A 323 -7.18 -3.11 -2.13
N ALA A 324 -6.76 -4.09 -1.32
CA ALA A 324 -7.62 -4.69 -0.31
C ALA A 324 -8.15 -3.67 0.69
N SER A 325 -7.31 -2.77 1.18
CA SER A 325 -7.77 -1.64 2.00
C SER A 325 -8.73 -0.71 1.25
N ALA A 326 -8.46 -0.41 -0.02
CA ALA A 326 -9.28 0.51 -0.80
C ALA A 326 -10.66 -0.06 -1.17
N VAL A 327 -10.77 -1.38 -1.33
CA VAL A 327 -12.02 -2.09 -1.65
C VAL A 327 -12.67 -2.74 -0.42
N ASN A 328 -12.11 -2.50 0.76
CA ASN A 328 -12.58 -3.00 2.06
C ASN A 328 -12.59 -4.53 2.20
N THR A 329 -11.66 -5.22 1.54
CA THR A 329 -11.45 -6.67 1.71
C THR A 329 -10.62 -6.93 2.96
N PRO A 330 -11.02 -7.86 3.84
CA PRO A 330 -10.20 -8.23 4.99
C PRO A 330 -8.81 -8.73 4.60
N CYS A 331 -7.76 -8.41 5.37
CA CYS A 331 -6.40 -8.84 5.00
C CYS A 331 -5.48 -9.21 6.16
N VAL A 332 -4.61 -10.18 5.89
CA VAL A 332 -3.43 -10.49 6.70
C VAL A 332 -2.21 -9.91 6.00
N ALA A 333 -1.58 -8.91 6.62
CA ALA A 333 -0.46 -8.17 6.05
C ALA A 333 0.87 -8.64 6.66
N LEU A 334 1.78 -9.16 5.82
CA LEU A 334 3.07 -9.69 6.24
C LEU A 334 4.18 -8.66 6.07
N HIS A 335 4.68 -8.11 7.18
CA HIS A 335 5.68 -7.04 7.17
C HIS A 335 7.04 -7.54 7.68
N GLY A 336 7.97 -7.79 6.75
CA GLY A 336 9.36 -8.13 7.06
C GLY A 336 10.22 -6.88 7.30
N VAL A 337 10.78 -6.34 6.22
CA VAL A 337 11.72 -5.19 6.25
C VAL A 337 11.04 -3.81 6.25
N THR A 338 9.71 -3.80 6.26
CA THR A 338 8.83 -2.60 6.27
C THR A 338 7.98 -2.59 7.53
N TRP A 339 7.38 -1.45 7.86
CA TRP A 339 6.61 -1.28 9.11
C TRP A 339 5.11 -1.31 8.86
N ALA A 340 4.42 -2.17 9.58
CA ALA A 340 2.96 -2.31 9.52
C ALA A 340 2.24 -0.98 9.83
N ASP A 341 2.75 -0.18 10.76
CA ASP A 341 2.12 1.10 11.14
C ASP A 341 2.37 2.26 10.16
N GLU A 342 3.33 2.12 9.22
CA GLU A 342 3.59 3.12 8.19
C GLU A 342 2.83 2.81 6.90
N CYS A 343 2.88 1.56 6.44
CA CYS A 343 2.38 1.13 5.13
C CYS A 343 1.56 -0.16 5.17
N GLY A 344 0.96 -0.48 6.32
CA GLY A 344 0.05 -1.60 6.46
C GLY A 344 -1.34 -1.35 5.86
N PRO A 345 -2.30 -2.22 6.20
CA PRO A 345 -3.71 -2.02 5.90
C PRO A 345 -4.24 -0.70 6.46
N TYR A 346 -5.25 -0.12 5.81
CA TYR A 346 -5.86 1.14 6.24
C TYR A 346 -7.39 1.08 6.14
N GLY A 347 -8.06 1.12 7.29
CA GLY A 347 -9.51 1.27 7.40
C GLY A 347 -10.35 0.01 7.16
N ASN A 348 -9.78 -1.05 6.58
CA ASN A 348 -10.43 -2.36 6.43
C ASN A 348 -10.16 -3.27 7.64
N GLN A 349 -10.94 -4.34 7.82
CA GLN A 349 -10.64 -5.37 8.82
C GLN A 349 -9.30 -6.04 8.49
N HIS A 350 -8.40 -6.17 9.46
CA HIS A 350 -7.08 -6.71 9.16
C HIS A 350 -6.33 -7.23 10.39
N VAL A 351 -5.31 -8.04 10.13
CA VAL A 351 -4.23 -8.37 11.07
C VAL A 351 -2.91 -8.07 10.38
N ALA A 352 -2.09 -7.21 10.97
CA ALA A 352 -0.76 -6.90 10.45
C ALA A 352 0.32 -7.62 11.28
N ILE A 353 1.02 -8.56 10.64
CA ILE A 353 2.09 -9.35 11.26
C ILE A 353 3.42 -8.66 10.98
N GLN A 354 4.01 -8.07 12.01
CA GLN A 354 5.36 -7.52 11.96
C GLN A 354 6.37 -8.60 12.31
N SER A 355 7.36 -8.82 11.42
CA SER A 355 8.47 -9.73 11.67
C SER A 355 9.23 -9.35 12.95
N PRO A 356 9.59 -10.33 13.81
CA PRO A 356 10.42 -10.07 14.98
C PRO A 356 11.86 -9.66 14.62
N MET A 357 12.27 -9.88 13.36
CA MET A 357 13.57 -9.49 12.83
C MET A 357 13.52 -8.19 12.01
N ALA A 358 12.48 -7.36 12.20
CA ALA A 358 12.35 -6.09 11.50
C ALA A 358 13.54 -5.16 11.80
N PRO A 359 14.06 -4.41 10.80
CA PRO A 359 15.13 -3.45 11.04
C PRO A 359 14.63 -2.35 11.98
N GLY A 360 15.30 -2.18 13.14
CA GLY A 360 14.92 -1.25 14.20
C GLY A 360 14.97 0.23 13.77
N GLY A 361 13.90 0.73 13.15
CA GLY A 361 13.71 2.14 12.75
C GLY A 361 14.64 2.66 11.65
N GLY A 362 15.48 1.80 11.07
CA GLY A 362 16.35 2.13 9.93
C GLY A 362 15.59 2.19 8.60
N LYS A 363 16.26 2.41 7.47
CA LYS A 363 15.60 2.32 6.15
C LYS A 363 15.34 0.86 5.75
N PRO A 364 14.27 0.57 4.98
CA PRO A 364 14.03 -0.79 4.49
C PRO A 364 15.21 -1.29 3.65
N ILE A 365 15.67 -2.49 3.97
CA ILE A 365 16.71 -3.18 3.19
C ILE A 365 16.03 -3.80 1.98
N ARG A 366 16.32 -3.27 0.77
CA ARG A 366 15.68 -3.71 -0.48
C ARG A 366 16.31 -4.94 -1.14
N ARG A 367 17.56 -5.25 -0.79
CA ARG A 367 18.36 -6.34 -1.38
C ARG A 367 19.17 -7.01 -0.27
N GLY A 368 19.28 -8.32 -0.32
CA GLY A 368 20.03 -9.10 0.66
C GLY A 368 19.23 -10.29 1.19
N ALA A 369 19.66 -10.81 2.32
CA ALA A 369 19.01 -11.94 2.97
C ALA A 369 17.57 -11.59 3.37
N ASN A 370 16.65 -12.52 3.11
CA ASN A 370 15.23 -12.35 3.38
C ASN A 370 14.84 -12.88 4.78
N THR A 371 15.73 -12.73 5.75
CA THR A 371 15.58 -13.30 7.10
C THR A 371 14.34 -12.76 7.82
N ALA A 372 13.98 -11.49 7.60
CA ALA A 372 12.80 -10.90 8.22
C ALA A 372 11.50 -11.58 7.77
N MET A 373 11.29 -11.81 6.47
CA MET A 373 10.11 -12.55 6.01
C MET A 373 10.18 -14.03 6.43
N GLN A 374 11.38 -14.62 6.44
CA GLN A 374 11.61 -15.99 6.94
C GLN A 374 11.40 -16.14 8.46
N ALA A 375 11.24 -15.06 9.21
CA ALA A 375 10.94 -15.14 10.64
C ALA A 375 9.43 -15.11 10.94
N ILE A 376 8.57 -14.87 9.93
CA ILE A 376 7.11 -14.91 10.09
C ILE A 376 6.65 -16.34 9.85
N GLU A 377 6.22 -17.07 10.88
CA GLU A 377 5.88 -18.48 10.75
C GLU A 377 4.50 -18.71 10.11
N VAL A 378 4.25 -19.94 9.66
CA VAL A 378 2.97 -20.30 9.05
C VAL A 378 1.85 -20.21 10.08
N ASP A 379 2.09 -20.71 11.29
CA ASP A 379 1.15 -20.67 12.41
C ASP A 379 0.67 -19.24 12.72
N ASP A 380 1.56 -18.24 12.68
CA ASP A 380 1.21 -16.83 12.88
C ASP A 380 0.20 -16.36 11.81
N ALA A 381 0.45 -16.71 10.56
CA ALA A 381 -0.40 -16.35 9.43
C ALA A 381 -1.73 -17.12 9.44
N THR A 382 -1.72 -18.40 9.84
CA THR A 382 -2.91 -19.23 9.98
C THR A 382 -3.81 -18.68 11.07
N GLN A 383 -3.27 -18.42 12.27
CA GLN A 383 -4.04 -17.84 13.37
C GLN A 383 -4.67 -16.49 12.99
N ALA A 384 -3.91 -15.62 12.30
CA ALA A 384 -4.43 -14.35 11.81
C ALA A 384 -5.57 -14.52 10.78
N CYS A 385 -5.48 -15.51 9.90
CA CYS A 385 -6.57 -15.83 8.98
C CYS A 385 -7.81 -16.32 9.72
N GLU A 386 -7.65 -17.22 10.68
CA GLU A 386 -8.75 -17.77 11.48
C GLU A 386 -9.48 -16.69 12.28
N GLU A 387 -8.74 -15.76 12.88
CA GLU A 387 -9.30 -14.63 13.60
C GLU A 387 -10.25 -13.81 12.69
N LEU A 388 -9.78 -13.44 11.50
CA LEU A 388 -10.57 -12.66 10.54
C LEU A 388 -11.77 -13.46 10.00
N LEU A 389 -11.60 -14.75 9.72
CA LEU A 389 -12.69 -15.61 9.25
C LEU A 389 -13.79 -15.76 10.32
N ALA A 390 -13.41 -15.91 11.60
CA ALA A 390 -14.35 -16.01 12.71
C ALA A 390 -15.15 -14.71 12.94
N GLN A 391 -14.50 -13.54 12.80
CA GLN A 391 -15.17 -12.24 12.89
C GLN A 391 -16.22 -12.07 11.78
N GLN A 392 -15.94 -12.54 10.56
CA GLN A 392 -16.89 -12.48 9.44
C GLN A 392 -18.14 -13.35 9.64
N ILE A 393 -18.00 -14.51 10.28
CA ILE A 393 -19.14 -15.38 10.60
C ILE A 393 -20.03 -14.69 11.63
N SER A 394 -19.43 -14.12 12.67
CA SER A 394 -20.15 -13.42 13.75
C SER A 394 -20.94 -12.22 13.23
N CYS A 395 -20.35 -11.41 12.33
CA CYS A 395 -21.01 -10.26 11.72
C CYS A 395 -22.17 -10.62 10.77
N ARG A 396 -22.24 -11.84 10.24
CA ARG A 396 -23.37 -12.29 9.40
C ARG A 396 -24.52 -12.89 10.22
N ALA A 397 -24.24 -13.30 11.46
CA ALA A 397 -25.23 -13.90 12.35
C ALA A 397 -25.97 -12.85 13.21
N ALA A 398 -25.39 -11.66 13.38
CA ALA A 398 -26.01 -10.47 13.97
C ALA A 398 -26.69 -9.62 12.88
#